data_AF-A0A2N2IPQ3-F1
#
_entry.id   AF-A0A2N2IPQ3-F1
#
_cell.length_a   1.000
_cell.length_b   1.000
_cell.length_c   1.000
_cell.angle_alpha   90.00
_cell.angle_beta   90.00
_cell.angle_gamma   90.00
#
_symmetry.space_group_name_H-M   'P 1'
#
loop_
_entity.id
_entity.type
_entity.pdbx_description
1 polymer ?
#
loop_
_entity_poly.entity_id
_entity_poly.type
_entity_poly.pdbx_seq_one_letter_code
_entity_poly.pdbx_strand_id
1 'polypeptide(L)'
;MDALRNFWRKADVSDPAFWALVLTGLYVSLTASFFARLYHFNVVDDAYISFQYTRNLVLGRGLVFNPGEHVEGYTNFLWVVLLAPFYAASRVLSLDFTRVAIGVSVVLSMLDLALVYAIGRKVFRRDGFATSVALVLCAVDNAYLGYAMSALENPLLIFCSLAAVWAWLQSGRLRGVWTGLAMAMACMTRPDAGLIVATFGVSALLAVVLGDPWRPGESRRATLAQGGLALTVWALVFGAYFAWRYHYYGALLPNTFYLKVGTEIDATERGLVYLRSFLEDRYYVPCLAALALLWPRHMVIRWLLLWV
;
A
#
# COMPACT_ATOMS: atom_id res chain seq x y z
N MET A 1 -8.27 19.11 -25.51
CA MET A 1 -6.94 19.04 -26.18
C MET A 1 -5.89 19.89 -25.46
N ASP A 2 -6.24 21.00 -24.80
CA ASP A 2 -5.27 21.86 -24.11
C ASP A 2 -4.71 21.29 -22.79
N ALA A 3 -5.46 20.43 -22.09
CA ALA A 3 -4.97 19.71 -20.91
C ALA A 3 -3.85 18.70 -21.25
N LEU A 4 -3.97 18.00 -22.38
CA LEU A 4 -2.94 17.07 -22.88
C LEU A 4 -1.72 17.84 -23.39
N ARG A 5 -1.91 18.96 -24.11
CA ARG A 5 -0.79 19.84 -24.50
C ARG A 5 -0.04 20.40 -23.29
N ASN A 6 -0.74 20.78 -22.22
CA ASN A 6 -0.11 21.26 -20.98
C ASN A 6 0.60 20.18 -20.16
N PHE A 7 0.22 18.91 -20.31
CA PHE A 7 0.93 17.77 -19.71
C PHE A 7 2.30 17.57 -20.38
N TRP A 8 2.33 17.48 -21.72
CA TRP A 8 3.58 17.36 -22.49
C TRP A 8 4.49 18.57 -22.37
N ARG A 9 3.95 19.78 -22.15
CA ARG A 9 4.74 21.00 -21.92
C ARG A 9 5.42 21.07 -20.54
N LYS A 10 5.03 20.20 -19.60
CA LYS A 10 5.60 20.10 -18.24
C LYS A 10 6.48 18.86 -18.04
N ALA A 11 6.38 17.87 -18.92
CA ALA A 11 7.32 16.75 -18.96
C ALA A 11 8.62 17.26 -19.59
N ASP A 12 9.58 17.58 -18.73
CA ASP A 12 10.91 17.94 -19.18
C ASP A 12 11.60 16.67 -19.70
N VAL A 13 11.62 16.49 -21.01
CA VAL A 13 12.20 15.30 -21.66
C VAL A 13 13.71 15.22 -21.42
N SER A 14 14.34 16.32 -20.96
CA SER A 14 15.75 16.32 -20.52
C SER A 14 15.95 15.75 -19.12
N ASP A 15 14.88 15.56 -18.35
CA ASP A 15 14.91 15.06 -16.98
C ASP A 15 15.08 13.53 -16.94
N PRO A 16 16.19 13.00 -16.41
CA PRO A 16 16.44 11.56 -16.39
C PRO A 16 15.38 10.79 -15.58
N ALA A 17 14.72 11.43 -14.62
CA ALA A 17 13.68 10.79 -13.82
C ALA A 17 12.42 10.46 -14.63
N PHE A 18 12.11 11.26 -15.65
CA PHE A 18 10.99 10.99 -16.55
C PHE A 18 11.24 9.70 -17.34
N TRP A 19 12.43 9.57 -17.92
CA TRP A 19 12.80 8.36 -18.65
C TRP A 19 12.94 7.15 -17.71
N ALA A 20 13.49 7.32 -16.51
CA ALA A 20 13.53 6.26 -15.52
C ALA A 20 12.12 5.74 -15.17
N LEU A 21 11.13 6.63 -15.02
CA LEU A 21 9.75 6.24 -14.78
C LEU A 21 9.19 5.42 -15.96
N VAL A 22 9.36 5.92 -17.18
CA VAL A 22 8.86 5.24 -18.40
C VAL A 22 9.51 3.87 -18.57
N LEU A 23 10.84 3.80 -18.49
CA LEU A 23 11.60 2.56 -18.67
C LEU A 23 11.30 1.54 -17.56
N THR A 24 11.19 2.00 -16.31
CA THR A 24 10.82 1.13 -15.18
C THR A 24 9.39 0.62 -15.34
N GLY A 25 8.43 1.48 -15.68
CA GLY A 25 7.05 1.07 -15.92
C GLY A 25 6.91 0.07 -17.06
N LEU A 26 7.65 0.28 -18.16
CA LEU A 26 7.73 -0.67 -19.27
C LEU A 26 8.34 -2.00 -18.81
N TYR A 27 9.47 -1.95 -18.10
CA TYR A 27 10.13 -3.15 -17.59
C TYR A 27 9.21 -3.96 -16.68
N VAL A 28 8.58 -3.34 -15.67
CA VAL A 28 7.64 -4.02 -14.77
C VAL A 28 6.47 -4.62 -15.54
N SER A 29 5.88 -3.87 -16.48
CA SER A 29 4.74 -4.36 -17.26
C SER A 29 5.11 -5.52 -18.19
N LEU A 30 6.27 -5.45 -18.85
CA LEU A 30 6.77 -6.49 -19.74
C LEU A 30 7.15 -7.75 -18.96
N THR A 31 7.84 -7.60 -17.83
CA THR A 31 8.23 -8.69 -16.95
C THR A 31 7.01 -9.39 -16.35
N ALA A 32 6.06 -8.62 -15.80
CA ALA A 32 4.80 -9.15 -15.30
C ALA A 32 4.00 -9.88 -16.40
N SER A 33 3.95 -9.33 -17.60
CA SER A 33 3.28 -9.97 -18.75
C SER A 33 3.98 -11.24 -19.20
N PHE A 34 5.31 -11.24 -19.22
CA PHE A 34 6.12 -12.40 -19.57
C PHE A 34 5.90 -13.54 -18.58
N PHE A 35 6.03 -13.27 -17.28
CA PHE A 35 5.83 -14.29 -16.26
C PHE A 35 4.37 -14.74 -16.17
N ALA A 36 3.40 -13.83 -16.30
CA ALA A 36 1.99 -14.21 -16.37
C ALA A 36 1.74 -15.22 -17.51
N ARG A 37 2.36 -15.02 -18.68
CA ARG A 37 2.27 -16.00 -19.78
C ARG A 37 3.03 -17.29 -19.49
N LEU A 38 4.23 -17.19 -18.93
CA LEU A 38 5.07 -18.34 -18.56
C LEU A 38 4.33 -19.27 -17.59
N TYR A 39 3.60 -18.71 -16.63
CA TYR A 39 2.78 -19.45 -15.67
C TYR A 39 1.34 -19.69 -16.14
N HIS A 40 1.05 -19.49 -17.43
CA HIS A 40 -0.27 -19.73 -18.04
C HIS A 40 -1.42 -18.94 -17.39
N PHE A 41 -1.13 -17.75 -16.87
CA PHE A 41 -2.03 -16.90 -16.10
C PHE A 41 -2.54 -17.56 -14.82
N ASN A 42 -1.80 -18.53 -14.28
CA ASN A 42 -2.01 -19.01 -12.92
C ASN A 42 -1.37 -18.04 -11.94
N VAL A 43 -2.10 -17.77 -10.87
CA VAL A 43 -1.67 -16.95 -9.74
C VAL A 43 -1.48 -17.85 -8.53
N VAL A 44 -0.87 -17.30 -7.48
CA VAL A 44 -0.74 -17.98 -6.18
C VAL A 44 -2.14 -18.34 -5.68
N ASP A 45 -2.25 -19.52 -5.05
CA ASP A 45 -3.50 -20.08 -4.53
C ASP A 45 -4.24 -19.12 -3.59
N ASP A 46 -3.51 -18.37 -2.77
CA ASP A 46 -4.03 -17.31 -1.88
C ASP A 46 -4.94 -16.30 -2.61
N ALA A 47 -4.68 -15.98 -3.88
CA ALA A 47 -5.49 -15.03 -4.64
C ALA A 47 -6.92 -15.55 -4.86
N TYR A 48 -7.11 -16.87 -4.97
CA TYR A 48 -8.43 -17.47 -5.19
C TYR A 48 -9.36 -17.34 -3.99
N ILE A 49 -8.82 -17.17 -2.78
CA ILE A 49 -9.61 -16.81 -1.59
C ILE A 49 -10.33 -15.49 -1.90
N SER A 50 -9.56 -14.45 -2.24
CA SER A 50 -10.11 -13.13 -2.56
C SER A 50 -11.13 -13.21 -3.70
N PHE A 51 -10.84 -13.98 -4.75
CA PHE A 51 -11.74 -14.15 -5.89
C PHE A 51 -13.06 -14.79 -5.52
N GLN A 52 -13.06 -15.78 -4.62
CA GLN A 52 -14.28 -16.42 -4.15
C GLN A 52 -15.16 -15.44 -3.35
N TYR A 53 -14.55 -14.64 -2.46
CA TYR A 53 -15.29 -13.59 -1.73
C TYR A 53 -15.83 -12.52 -2.68
N THR A 54 -15.02 -12.06 -3.64
CA THR A 54 -15.46 -11.12 -4.68
C THR A 54 -16.64 -11.68 -5.48
N ARG A 55 -16.55 -12.93 -5.91
CA ARG A 55 -17.63 -13.62 -6.61
C ARG A 55 -18.91 -13.67 -5.78
N ASN A 56 -18.82 -14.07 -4.52
CA ASN A 56 -20.00 -14.17 -3.65
C ASN A 56 -20.62 -12.81 -3.35
N LEU A 57 -19.80 -11.76 -3.17
CA LEU A 57 -20.28 -10.38 -3.06
C LEU A 57 -21.06 -9.97 -4.31
N VAL A 58 -20.51 -10.18 -5.51
CA VAL A 58 -21.17 -9.82 -6.78
C VAL A 58 -22.45 -10.64 -7.02
N LEU A 59 -22.48 -11.90 -6.59
CA LEU A 59 -23.67 -12.76 -6.70
C LEU A 59 -24.72 -12.51 -5.61
N GLY A 60 -24.52 -11.51 -4.73
CA GLY A 60 -25.47 -11.17 -3.67
C GLY A 60 -25.51 -12.18 -2.52
N ARG A 61 -24.48 -13.01 -2.38
CA ARG A 61 -24.37 -14.05 -1.33
C ARG A 61 -23.69 -13.55 -0.05
N GLY A 62 -23.20 -12.31 -0.07
CA GLY A 62 -22.45 -11.71 1.02
C GLY A 62 -20.94 -11.89 0.89
N LEU A 63 -20.20 -11.31 1.85
CA LEU A 63 -18.75 -11.42 1.96
C LEU A 63 -18.39 -12.68 2.74
N VAL A 64 -18.65 -13.83 2.12
CA VAL A 64 -18.45 -15.16 2.71
C VAL A 64 -17.74 -16.08 1.73
N PHE A 65 -16.98 -17.05 2.22
CA PHE A 65 -16.39 -18.08 1.35
C PHE A 65 -17.45 -19.12 0.93
N ASN A 66 -18.19 -19.63 1.92
CA ASN A 66 -19.34 -20.52 1.76
C ASN A 66 -20.64 -19.74 2.04
N PRO A 67 -21.59 -19.68 1.11
CA PRO A 67 -22.88 -19.02 1.35
C PRO A 67 -23.61 -19.59 2.57
N GLY A 68 -24.04 -18.71 3.48
CA GLY A 68 -24.66 -19.08 4.76
C GLY A 68 -23.70 -19.16 5.94
N GLU A 69 -22.39 -19.21 5.71
CA GLU A 69 -21.37 -19.25 6.76
C GLU A 69 -20.64 -17.90 6.85
N HIS A 70 -20.95 -17.12 7.88
CA HIS A 70 -20.35 -15.80 8.11
C HIS A 70 -18.98 -15.91 8.77
N VAL A 71 -18.02 -16.45 8.03
CA VAL A 71 -16.62 -16.62 8.48
C VAL A 71 -15.72 -15.70 7.68
N GLU A 72 -14.89 -14.90 8.37
CA GLU A 72 -13.90 -14.06 7.71
C GLU A 72 -12.60 -14.85 7.46
N GLY A 73 -12.45 -15.32 6.22
CA GLY A 73 -11.28 -16.05 5.74
C GLY A 73 -10.25 -15.22 4.97
N TYR A 74 -10.41 -13.89 4.91
CA TYR A 74 -9.48 -12.99 4.23
C TYR A 74 -9.01 -11.87 5.16
N THR A 75 -7.89 -11.23 4.82
CA THR A 75 -7.35 -10.07 5.54
C THR A 75 -7.12 -8.86 4.64
N ASN A 76 -7.79 -8.85 3.49
CA ASN A 76 -7.64 -7.85 2.43
C ASN A 76 -8.97 -7.31 1.89
N PHE A 77 -9.85 -6.86 2.79
CA PHE A 77 -11.19 -6.35 2.49
C PHE A 77 -11.24 -5.40 1.31
N LEU A 78 -10.38 -4.38 1.30
CA LEU A 78 -10.41 -3.37 0.25
C LEU A 78 -10.08 -3.97 -1.13
N TRP A 79 -9.22 -4.98 -1.19
CA TRP A 79 -8.91 -5.70 -2.43
C TRP A 79 -10.11 -6.48 -2.94
N VAL A 80 -10.81 -7.22 -2.06
CA VAL A 80 -12.04 -7.96 -2.40
C VAL A 80 -13.11 -7.03 -2.98
N VAL A 81 -13.33 -5.88 -2.32
CA VAL A 81 -14.31 -4.87 -2.76
C VAL A 81 -13.86 -4.20 -4.06
N LEU A 82 -12.58 -3.87 -4.21
CA LEU A 82 -12.04 -3.27 -5.43
C LEU A 82 -12.22 -4.20 -6.63
N LEU A 83 -12.03 -5.51 -6.46
CA LEU A 83 -12.17 -6.51 -7.52
C LEU A 83 -13.63 -6.75 -7.95
N ALA A 84 -14.62 -6.42 -7.12
CA ALA A 84 -16.04 -6.67 -7.40
C ALA A 84 -16.55 -6.08 -8.73
N PRO A 85 -16.35 -4.78 -9.03
CA PRO A 85 -16.73 -4.23 -10.34
C PRO A 85 -16.01 -4.91 -11.51
N PHE A 86 -14.74 -5.29 -11.34
CA PHE A 86 -13.98 -5.98 -12.38
C PHE A 86 -14.48 -7.41 -12.63
N TYR A 87 -14.89 -8.12 -11.57
CA TYR A 87 -15.52 -9.44 -11.69
C TYR A 87 -16.88 -9.35 -12.38
N ALA A 88 -17.70 -8.37 -12.01
CA ALA A 88 -18.99 -8.14 -12.67
C ALA A 88 -18.80 -7.83 -14.17
N ALA A 89 -17.83 -6.96 -14.51
CA ALA A 89 -17.51 -6.64 -15.90
C ALA A 89 -16.96 -7.84 -16.67
N SER A 90 -16.07 -8.64 -16.07
CA SER A 90 -15.50 -9.82 -16.73
C SER A 90 -16.56 -10.87 -17.07
N ARG A 91 -17.59 -11.00 -16.22
CA ARG A 91 -18.76 -11.85 -16.47
C ARG A 91 -19.58 -11.38 -17.68
N VAL A 92 -19.83 -10.08 -17.78
CA VAL A 92 -20.61 -9.49 -18.89
C VAL A 92 -19.84 -9.57 -20.21
N LEU A 93 -18.53 -9.36 -20.16
CA LEU A 93 -17.65 -9.33 -21.34
C LEU A 93 -17.05 -10.72 -21.68
N SER A 94 -17.40 -11.77 -20.93
CA SER A 94 -16.83 -13.12 -21.07
C SER A 94 -15.30 -13.15 -21.05
N LEU A 95 -14.70 -12.33 -20.17
CA LEU A 95 -13.26 -12.26 -19.96
C LEU A 95 -12.82 -13.21 -18.84
N ASP A 96 -11.63 -13.78 -18.99
CA ASP A 96 -10.96 -14.51 -17.92
C ASP A 96 -10.67 -13.57 -16.73
N PHE A 97 -11.26 -13.86 -15.58
CA PHE A 97 -11.18 -12.97 -14.42
C PHE A 97 -9.77 -12.91 -13.82
N THR A 98 -9.03 -14.03 -13.85
CA THR A 98 -7.65 -14.07 -13.33
C THR A 98 -6.77 -13.11 -14.14
N ARG A 99 -6.90 -13.09 -15.47
CA ARG A 99 -6.19 -12.12 -16.33
C ARG A 99 -6.58 -10.67 -16.02
N VAL A 100 -7.87 -10.42 -15.75
CA VAL A 100 -8.34 -9.08 -15.35
C VAL A 100 -7.71 -8.66 -14.02
N ALA A 101 -7.68 -9.55 -13.01
CA ALA A 101 -7.11 -9.27 -11.70
C ALA A 101 -5.57 -9.04 -11.75
N ILE A 102 -4.85 -9.81 -12.58
CA ILE A 102 -3.44 -9.55 -12.89
C ILE A 102 -3.30 -8.16 -13.53
N GLY A 103 -4.15 -7.82 -14.51
CA GLY A 103 -4.15 -6.50 -15.15
C GLY A 103 -4.36 -5.36 -14.16
N VAL A 104 -5.29 -5.50 -13.21
CA VAL A 104 -5.50 -4.54 -12.13
C VAL A 104 -4.23 -4.37 -11.28
N SER A 105 -3.55 -5.46 -10.95
CA SER A 105 -2.32 -5.45 -10.15
C SER A 105 -1.16 -4.75 -10.87
N VAL A 106 -1.01 -5.00 -12.17
CA VAL A 106 -0.01 -4.32 -13.02
C VAL A 106 -0.31 -2.83 -13.12
N VAL A 107 -1.57 -2.44 -13.33
CA VAL A 107 -1.98 -1.03 -13.39
C VAL A 107 -1.70 -0.33 -12.05
N LEU A 108 -2.03 -0.95 -10.91
CA LEU A 108 -1.72 -0.41 -9.59
C LEU A 108 -0.21 -0.24 -9.40
N SER A 109 0.59 -1.22 -9.81
CA SER A 109 2.06 -1.12 -9.76
C SER A 109 2.57 0.06 -10.61
N MET A 110 2.01 0.29 -11.79
CA MET A 110 2.36 1.49 -12.58
C MET A 110 1.98 2.79 -11.89
N LEU A 111 0.84 2.83 -11.20
CA LEU A 111 0.42 3.99 -10.39
C LEU A 111 1.34 4.20 -9.18
N ASP A 112 1.84 3.13 -8.57
CA ASP A 112 2.84 3.20 -7.50
C ASP A 112 4.12 3.87 -8.00
N LEU A 113 4.63 3.46 -9.17
CA LEU A 113 5.81 4.10 -9.77
C LEU A 113 5.56 5.60 -10.06
N ALA A 114 4.36 5.95 -10.52
CA ALA A 114 3.99 7.35 -10.73
C ALA A 114 3.97 8.14 -9.41
N LEU A 115 3.52 7.53 -8.31
CA LEU A 115 3.57 8.12 -6.98
C LEU A 115 5.01 8.22 -6.45
N VAL A 116 5.84 7.19 -6.63
CA VAL A 116 7.28 7.22 -6.29
C VAL A 116 7.97 8.36 -7.01
N TYR A 117 7.72 8.51 -8.32
CA TYR A 117 8.22 9.65 -9.10
C TYR A 117 7.74 10.97 -8.48
N ALA A 118 6.43 11.16 -8.30
CA ALA A 118 5.86 12.41 -7.78
C ALA A 118 6.39 12.77 -6.38
N ILE A 119 6.48 11.80 -5.48
CA ILE A 119 7.04 11.94 -4.13
C ILE A 119 8.53 12.29 -4.22
N GLY A 120 9.32 11.57 -5.02
CA GLY A 120 10.74 11.82 -5.24
C GLY A 120 11.00 13.23 -5.75
N ARG A 121 10.20 13.72 -6.70
CA ARG A 121 10.30 15.11 -7.19
C ARG A 121 10.10 16.15 -6.10
N LYS A 122 9.32 15.86 -5.06
CA LYS A 122 9.12 16.77 -3.91
C LYS A 122 10.20 16.61 -2.86
N VAL A 123 10.48 15.38 -2.43
CA VAL A 123 11.40 15.08 -1.34
C VAL A 123 12.84 15.40 -1.72
N PHE A 124 13.24 15.05 -2.94
CA PHE A 124 14.59 15.32 -3.47
C PHE A 124 14.69 16.64 -4.22
N ARG A 125 13.73 17.58 -4.02
CA ARG A 125 13.76 18.92 -4.63
C ARG A 125 13.98 18.92 -6.15
N ARG A 126 13.31 17.99 -6.84
CA ARG A 126 13.38 17.77 -8.30
C ARG A 126 14.72 17.27 -8.82
N ASP A 127 15.59 16.74 -7.97
CA ASP A 127 16.79 16.00 -8.39
C ASP A 127 16.37 14.78 -9.23
N GLY A 128 16.75 14.83 -10.50
CA GLY A 128 16.45 13.79 -11.47
C GLY A 128 17.16 12.48 -11.13
N PHE A 129 18.43 12.54 -10.73
CA PHE A 129 19.23 11.37 -10.44
C PHE A 129 18.70 10.62 -9.21
N ALA A 130 18.46 11.33 -8.10
CA ALA A 130 17.94 10.71 -6.87
C ALA A 130 16.55 10.07 -7.10
N THR A 131 15.68 10.74 -7.87
CA THR A 131 14.36 10.19 -8.22
C THR A 131 14.49 8.97 -9.13
N SER A 132 15.41 9.00 -10.12
CA SER A 132 15.70 7.86 -10.98
C SER A 132 16.17 6.65 -10.19
N VAL A 133 17.08 6.84 -9.22
CA VAL A 133 17.58 5.75 -8.36
C VAL A 133 16.43 5.13 -7.59
N ALA A 134 15.54 5.92 -6.98
CA ALA A 134 14.38 5.39 -6.26
C ALA A 134 13.47 4.53 -7.16
N LEU A 135 13.22 4.96 -8.40
CA LEU A 135 12.41 4.21 -9.38
C LEU A 135 13.10 2.91 -9.80
N VAL A 136 14.39 2.97 -10.13
CA VAL A 136 15.16 1.78 -10.56
C VAL A 136 15.25 0.76 -9.43
N LEU A 137 15.36 1.21 -8.17
CA LEU A 137 15.33 0.31 -7.01
C LEU A 137 14.01 -0.48 -6.90
N CYS A 138 12.86 0.14 -7.21
CA CYS A 138 11.60 -0.60 -7.32
C CYS A 138 11.63 -1.63 -8.46
N ALA A 139 12.27 -1.30 -9.58
CA ALA A 139 12.38 -2.17 -10.74
C ALA A 139 13.21 -3.43 -10.47
N VAL A 140 14.30 -3.31 -9.70
CA VAL A 140 15.21 -4.43 -9.41
C VAL A 140 14.78 -5.26 -8.20
N ASP A 141 13.76 -4.80 -7.46
CA ASP A 141 13.22 -5.55 -6.34
C ASP A 141 12.33 -6.71 -6.82
N ASN A 142 12.79 -7.93 -6.55
CA ASN A 142 12.09 -9.14 -6.97
C ASN A 142 10.69 -9.26 -6.37
N ALA A 143 10.47 -8.74 -5.14
CA ALA A 143 9.16 -8.81 -4.51
C ALA A 143 8.18 -7.87 -5.22
N TYR A 144 8.58 -6.65 -5.52
CA TYR A 144 7.78 -5.69 -6.26
C TYR A 144 7.35 -6.24 -7.63
N LEU A 145 8.29 -6.81 -8.39
CA LEU A 145 8.00 -7.45 -9.68
C LEU A 145 7.07 -8.67 -9.54
N GLY A 146 7.35 -9.55 -8.57
CA GLY A 146 6.56 -10.76 -8.36
C GLY A 146 5.12 -10.45 -7.94
N TYR A 147 4.95 -9.48 -7.05
CA TYR A 147 3.62 -9.07 -6.61
C TYR A 147 2.82 -8.33 -7.68
N ALA A 148 3.47 -7.62 -8.60
CA ALA A 148 2.79 -6.93 -9.71
C ALA A 148 1.94 -7.87 -10.58
N MET A 149 2.29 -9.16 -10.65
CA MET A 149 1.55 -10.17 -11.42
C MET A 149 0.77 -11.19 -10.57
N SER A 150 0.84 -11.07 -9.23
CA SER A 150 0.32 -12.08 -8.31
C SER A 150 -1.21 -12.07 -8.14
N ALA A 151 -1.88 -11.00 -8.59
CA ALA A 151 -3.29 -10.73 -8.30
C ALA A 151 -3.64 -10.68 -6.80
N LEU A 152 -2.64 -10.39 -5.96
CA LEU A 152 -2.78 -10.14 -4.53
C LEU A 152 -2.90 -8.64 -4.24
N GLU A 153 -3.22 -8.32 -3.00
CA GLU A 153 -3.48 -6.97 -2.53
C GLU A 153 -2.24 -6.07 -2.41
N ASN A 154 -1.03 -6.60 -2.58
CA ASN A 154 0.23 -5.89 -2.33
C ASN A 154 0.36 -4.56 -3.10
N PRO A 155 0.10 -4.49 -4.43
CA PRO A 155 0.13 -3.20 -5.14
C PRO A 155 -0.89 -2.20 -4.60
N LEU A 156 -2.07 -2.66 -4.17
CA LEU A 156 -3.07 -1.78 -3.55
C LEU A 156 -2.58 -1.25 -2.18
N LEU A 157 -1.90 -2.09 -1.39
CA LEU A 157 -1.32 -1.66 -0.11
C LEU A 157 -0.26 -0.57 -0.35
N ILE A 158 0.64 -0.80 -1.31
CA ILE A 158 1.70 0.16 -1.68
C ILE A 158 1.04 1.47 -2.16
N PHE A 159 0.04 1.38 -3.03
CA PHE A 159 -0.69 2.53 -3.53
C PHE A 159 -1.31 3.36 -2.40
N CYS A 160 -2.05 2.74 -1.50
CA CYS A 160 -2.68 3.45 -0.37
C CYS A 160 -1.63 4.06 0.56
N SER A 161 -0.51 3.37 0.79
CA SER A 161 0.60 3.84 1.62
C SER A 161 1.29 5.06 1.00
N LEU A 162 1.63 4.99 -0.29
CA LEU A 162 2.22 6.10 -1.04
C LEU A 162 1.23 7.26 -1.20
N ALA A 163 -0.07 6.98 -1.37
CA ALA A 163 -1.10 8.01 -1.40
C ALA A 163 -1.20 8.77 -0.08
N ALA A 164 -1.02 8.10 1.07
CA ALA A 164 -0.98 8.76 2.38
C ALA A 164 0.22 9.71 2.50
N VAL A 165 1.39 9.25 2.05
CA VAL A 165 2.62 10.05 1.98
C VAL A 165 2.43 11.25 1.06
N TRP A 166 1.94 11.02 -0.16
CA TRP A 166 1.67 12.06 -1.13
C TRP A 166 0.68 13.10 -0.60
N ALA A 167 -0.44 12.66 -0.01
CA ALA A 167 -1.43 13.54 0.61
C ALA A 167 -0.81 14.43 1.69
N TRP A 168 0.07 13.88 2.53
CA TRP A 168 0.78 14.65 3.55
C TRP A 168 1.73 15.68 2.91
N LEU A 169 2.37 15.30 1.81
CA LEU A 169 3.21 16.18 0.99
C LEU A 169 2.43 17.28 0.25
N GLN A 170 1.10 17.31 0.28
CA GLN A 170 0.28 18.40 -0.27
C GLN A 170 0.04 19.56 0.72
N SER A 171 -0.03 20.78 0.21
CA SER A 171 -0.47 21.94 0.98
C SER A 171 -2.00 22.01 1.04
N GLY A 172 -2.53 22.59 2.12
CA GLY A 172 -3.95 22.87 2.27
C GLY A 172 -4.60 22.24 3.50
N ARG A 173 -5.80 22.74 3.81
CA ARG A 173 -6.56 22.40 5.02
C ARG A 173 -7.04 20.94 5.10
N LEU A 174 -7.12 20.25 3.95
CA LEU A 174 -7.63 18.88 3.85
C LEU A 174 -6.52 17.83 3.81
N ARG A 175 -5.24 18.21 3.91
CA ARG A 175 -4.14 17.22 3.82
C ARG A 175 -4.29 16.11 4.86
N GLY A 176 -4.66 16.44 6.10
CA GLY A 176 -4.85 15.47 7.16
C GLY A 176 -5.98 14.51 6.85
N VAL A 177 -7.08 15.01 6.28
CA VAL A 177 -8.21 14.17 5.86
C VAL A 177 -7.76 13.14 4.82
N TRP A 178 -7.08 13.57 3.77
CA TRP A 178 -6.62 12.67 2.71
C TRP A 178 -5.57 11.68 3.19
N THR A 179 -4.64 12.10 4.07
CA THR A 179 -3.68 11.20 4.70
C THR A 179 -4.38 10.15 5.57
N GLY A 180 -5.35 10.56 6.40
CA GLY A 180 -6.14 9.67 7.24
C GLY A 180 -6.96 8.65 6.44
N LEU A 181 -7.62 9.10 5.37
CA LEU A 181 -8.36 8.22 4.46
C LEU A 181 -7.45 7.18 3.79
N ALA A 182 -6.30 7.62 3.27
CA ALA A 182 -5.35 6.73 2.62
C ALA A 182 -4.77 5.69 3.60
N MET A 183 -4.45 6.09 4.84
CA MET A 183 -4.04 5.17 5.90
C MET A 183 -5.15 4.19 6.27
N ALA A 184 -6.41 4.62 6.32
CA ALA A 184 -7.54 3.75 6.63
C ALA A 184 -7.74 2.70 5.51
N MET A 185 -7.65 3.14 4.25
CA MET A 185 -7.67 2.25 3.10
C MET A 185 -6.51 1.25 3.14
N ALA A 186 -5.29 1.69 3.48
CA ALA A 186 -4.15 0.78 3.65
C ALA A 186 -4.43 -0.30 4.71
N CYS A 187 -5.00 0.07 5.87
CA CYS A 187 -5.36 -0.87 6.94
C CYS A 187 -6.51 -1.83 6.55
N MET A 188 -7.41 -1.40 5.67
CA MET A 188 -8.45 -2.27 5.09
C MET A 188 -7.91 -3.19 3.99
N THR A 189 -6.82 -2.79 3.33
CA THR A 189 -6.09 -3.65 2.39
C THR A 189 -5.29 -4.70 3.11
N ARG A 190 -4.59 -4.35 4.20
CA ARG A 190 -3.95 -5.31 5.10
C ARG A 190 -3.84 -4.75 6.52
N PRO A 191 -4.12 -5.56 7.57
CA PRO A 191 -4.12 -5.07 8.95
C PRO A 191 -2.72 -4.70 9.48
N ASP A 192 -1.66 -5.30 8.94
CA ASP A 192 -0.26 -4.97 9.25
C ASP A 192 0.12 -3.54 8.81
N ALA A 193 -0.65 -2.93 7.88
CA ALA A 193 -0.52 -1.52 7.55
C ALA A 193 -0.80 -0.58 8.73
N GLY A 194 -1.32 -1.07 9.86
CA GLY A 194 -1.33 -0.31 11.12
C GLY A 194 0.06 0.23 11.50
N LEU A 195 1.14 -0.44 11.06
CA LEU A 195 2.51 0.03 11.26
C LEU A 195 2.76 1.39 10.58
N ILE A 196 2.24 1.63 9.37
CA ILE A 196 2.42 2.93 8.69
C ILE A 196 1.74 4.08 9.45
N VAL A 197 0.65 3.79 10.16
CA VAL A 197 -0.09 4.76 10.98
C VAL A 197 0.69 5.07 12.26
N ALA A 198 1.23 4.03 12.89
CA ALA A 198 2.06 4.19 14.10
C ALA A 198 3.33 5.02 13.78
N THR A 199 4.03 4.69 12.71
CA THR A 199 5.26 5.39 12.30
C THR A 199 4.98 6.81 11.81
N PHE A 200 3.81 7.06 11.22
CA PHE A 200 3.32 8.42 10.93
C PHE A 200 3.16 9.22 12.23
N GLY A 201 2.45 8.66 13.21
CA GLY A 201 2.21 9.32 14.50
C GLY A 201 3.50 9.67 15.23
N VAL A 202 4.43 8.71 15.31
CA VAL A 202 5.78 8.92 15.89
C VAL A 202 6.53 10.01 15.13
N SER A 203 6.53 9.97 13.79
CA SER A 203 7.24 10.95 12.96
C SER A 203 6.67 12.36 13.11
N ALA A 204 5.35 12.49 13.14
CA ALA A 204 4.65 13.76 13.32
C ALA A 204 4.92 14.35 14.71
N LEU A 205 4.90 13.51 15.75
CA LEU A 205 5.22 13.93 17.12
C LEU A 205 6.67 14.40 17.23
N LEU A 206 7.62 13.60 16.73
CA LEU A 206 9.04 13.95 16.78
C LEU A 206 9.36 15.21 15.96
N ALA A 207 8.69 15.44 14.83
CA ALA A 207 8.84 16.69 14.07
C ALA A 207 8.46 17.93 14.91
N VAL A 208 7.45 17.80 15.77
CA VAL A 208 7.01 18.87 16.67
C VAL A 208 7.97 19.05 17.85
N VAL A 209 8.38 17.95 18.49
CA VAL A 209 9.28 17.94 19.67
C VAL A 209 10.67 18.47 19.30
N LEU A 210 11.24 17.97 18.21
CA LEU A 210 12.58 18.37 17.75
C LEU A 210 12.58 19.76 17.09
N GLY A 211 11.40 20.39 16.95
CA GLY A 211 11.28 21.71 16.34
C GLY A 211 11.72 21.73 14.90
N ASP A 212 11.43 20.64 14.17
CA ASP A 212 11.90 20.41 12.82
C ASP A 212 10.73 20.56 11.85
N PRO A 213 10.42 21.79 11.42
CA PRO A 213 9.33 22.02 10.51
C PRO A 213 9.68 21.36 9.18
N TRP A 214 9.06 20.22 8.92
CA TRP A 214 9.17 19.52 7.64
C TRP A 214 8.90 20.45 6.45
N ARG A 215 8.04 21.46 6.64
CA ARG A 215 7.82 22.57 5.72
C ARG A 215 8.36 23.89 6.29
N PRO A 216 9.23 24.59 5.55
CA PRO A 216 9.61 25.96 5.90
C PRO A 216 8.37 26.84 6.12
N GLY A 217 8.31 27.52 7.26
CA GLY A 217 7.20 28.42 7.62
C GLY A 217 5.96 27.73 8.22
N GLU A 218 5.94 26.40 8.34
CA GLU A 218 4.83 25.71 9.01
C GLU A 218 4.97 25.75 10.53
N SER A 219 3.91 26.20 11.22
CA SER A 219 3.89 26.24 12.69
C SER A 219 3.71 24.84 13.28
N ARG A 220 4.30 24.61 14.47
CA ARG A 220 4.11 23.36 15.24
C ARG A 220 2.64 23.03 15.45
N ARG A 221 1.80 24.04 15.69
CA ARG A 221 0.35 23.90 15.86
C ARG A 221 -0.34 23.40 14.60
N ALA A 222 0.09 23.84 13.41
CA ALA A 222 -0.47 23.37 12.14
C ALA A 222 -0.09 21.91 11.86
N THR A 223 1.14 21.50 12.19
CA THR A 223 1.57 20.09 12.10
C THR A 223 0.75 19.21 13.04
N LEU A 224 0.61 19.60 14.32
CA LEU A 224 -0.20 18.87 15.30
C LEU A 224 -1.67 18.79 14.87
N ALA A 225 -2.27 19.90 14.44
CA ALA A 225 -3.67 19.92 14.04
C ALA A 225 -3.94 18.99 12.84
N GLN A 226 -3.06 19.00 11.83
CA GLN A 226 -3.24 18.16 10.64
C GLN A 226 -2.86 16.69 10.89
N GLY A 227 -1.85 16.43 11.74
CA GLY A 227 -1.52 15.07 12.18
C GLY A 227 -2.64 14.47 13.02
N GLY A 228 -3.18 15.23 13.98
CA GLY A 228 -4.34 14.85 14.76
C GLY A 228 -5.58 14.64 13.90
N LEU A 229 -5.81 15.50 12.90
CA LEU A 229 -6.89 15.31 11.92
C LEU A 229 -6.71 14.00 11.12
N ALA A 230 -5.50 13.69 10.67
CA ALA A 230 -5.22 12.45 9.96
C ALA A 230 -5.49 11.20 10.81
N LEU A 231 -5.01 11.19 12.05
CA LEU A 231 -5.25 10.09 12.98
C LEU A 231 -6.74 9.98 13.35
N THR A 232 -7.44 11.10 13.50
CA THR A 232 -8.88 11.12 13.78
C THR A 232 -9.67 10.55 12.61
N VAL A 233 -9.40 11.00 11.38
CA VAL A 233 -10.08 10.49 10.17
C VAL A 233 -9.78 9.01 9.97
N TRP A 234 -8.52 8.59 10.16
CA TRP A 234 -8.17 7.18 10.14
C TRP A 234 -8.98 6.37 11.15
N ALA A 235 -8.99 6.79 12.42
CA ALA A 235 -9.68 6.07 13.49
C ALA A 235 -11.19 5.99 13.26
N LEU A 236 -11.82 7.06 12.76
CA LEU A 236 -13.25 7.07 12.45
C LEU A 236 -13.59 6.13 11.29
N VAL A 237 -12.83 6.19 10.19
CA VAL A 237 -13.14 5.43 8.98
C VAL A 237 -12.79 3.96 9.15
N PHE A 238 -11.61 3.66 9.68
CA PHE A 238 -11.20 2.29 9.98
C PHE A 238 -12.03 1.70 11.13
N GLY A 239 -12.35 2.50 12.17
CA GLY A 239 -13.20 2.09 13.27
C GLY A 239 -14.63 1.77 12.83
N ALA A 240 -15.21 2.55 11.92
CA ALA A 240 -16.53 2.26 11.34
C ALA A 240 -16.52 0.95 10.55
N TYR A 241 -15.50 0.75 9.70
CA TYR A 241 -15.29 -0.53 9.01
C TYR A 241 -15.13 -1.69 10.00
N PHE A 242 -14.30 -1.53 11.03
CA PHE A 242 -14.04 -2.57 12.03
C PHE A 242 -15.30 -2.93 12.82
N ALA A 243 -16.11 -1.93 13.20
CA ALA A 243 -17.38 -2.14 13.88
C ALA A 243 -18.38 -2.90 12.99
N TRP A 244 -18.49 -2.52 11.71
CA TRP A 244 -19.31 -3.25 10.75
C TRP A 244 -18.81 -4.70 10.58
N ARG A 245 -17.50 -4.89 10.38
CA ARG A 245 -16.85 -6.20 10.24
C ARG A 245 -17.15 -7.07 11.46
N TYR A 246 -16.96 -6.53 12.65
CA TYR A 246 -17.23 -7.24 13.90
C TYR A 246 -18.70 -7.65 14.02
N HIS A 247 -19.62 -6.75 13.67
CA HIS A 247 -21.05 -7.06 13.64
C HIS A 247 -21.39 -8.13 12.59
N TYR A 248 -20.72 -8.12 11.44
CA TYR A 248 -21.00 -9.03 10.32
C TYR A 248 -20.48 -10.46 10.54
N TYR A 249 -19.31 -10.62 11.16
CA TYR A 249 -18.66 -11.93 11.36
C TYR A 249 -18.71 -12.44 12.82
N GLY A 250 -19.02 -11.58 13.79
CA GLY A 250 -19.09 -11.95 15.22
C GLY A 250 -17.73 -12.20 15.89
N ALA A 251 -16.61 -12.04 15.19
CA ALA A 251 -15.26 -12.30 15.70
C ALA A 251 -14.38 -11.03 15.72
N LEU A 252 -13.64 -10.82 16.83
CA LEU A 252 -12.77 -9.66 16.97
C LEU A 252 -11.62 -9.66 15.96
N LEU A 253 -11.00 -10.82 15.73
CA LEU A 253 -9.94 -10.99 14.75
C LEU A 253 -10.40 -11.91 13.60
N PRO A 254 -9.73 -11.87 12.43
CA PRO A 254 -10.06 -12.76 11.33
C PRO A 254 -9.87 -14.22 11.71
N ASN A 255 -10.63 -15.13 11.10
CA ASN A 255 -10.55 -16.56 11.42
C ASN A 255 -9.12 -17.13 11.22
N THR A 256 -8.39 -16.56 10.25
CA THR A 256 -6.99 -16.91 9.97
C THR A 256 -6.05 -16.66 11.16
N PHE A 257 -6.34 -15.70 12.04
CA PHE A 257 -5.58 -15.49 13.27
C PHE A 257 -5.77 -16.65 14.24
N TYR A 258 -7.02 -17.00 14.53
CA TYR A 258 -7.35 -18.05 15.49
C TYR A 258 -6.81 -19.42 15.06
N LEU A 259 -6.84 -19.71 13.74
CA LEU A 259 -6.27 -20.95 13.19
C LEU A 259 -4.74 -21.01 13.26
N LYS A 260 -4.05 -19.87 13.11
CA LYS A 260 -2.57 -19.83 13.02
C LYS A 260 -1.87 -19.64 14.36
N VAL A 261 -2.55 -19.02 15.33
CA VAL A 261 -2.00 -18.67 16.66
C VAL A 261 -2.59 -19.54 17.79
N GLY A 262 -3.58 -20.38 17.48
CA GLY A 262 -4.18 -21.31 18.43
C GLY A 262 -3.20 -22.30 19.07
N THR A 263 -3.64 -22.98 20.12
CA THR A 263 -2.83 -23.85 21.00
C THR A 263 -2.33 -25.14 20.34
N GLU A 264 -2.79 -25.47 19.14
CA GLU A 264 -2.50 -26.74 18.48
C GLU A 264 -1.20 -26.74 17.67
N ILE A 265 -0.66 -25.56 17.33
CA ILE A 265 0.51 -25.43 16.46
C ILE A 265 1.47 -24.42 17.10
N ASP A 266 2.59 -24.88 17.70
CA ASP A 266 3.56 -24.11 18.52
C ASP A 266 3.99 -22.73 17.95
N ALA A 267 3.13 -21.72 18.14
CA ALA A 267 3.22 -20.46 17.41
C ALA A 267 4.40 -19.60 17.87
N THR A 268 4.75 -19.71 19.16
CA THR A 268 5.85 -18.97 19.77
C THR A 268 7.20 -19.44 19.21
N GLU A 269 7.44 -20.74 19.12
CA GLU A 269 8.69 -21.27 18.58
C GLU A 269 8.87 -20.88 17.10
N ARG A 270 7.83 -21.07 16.28
CA ARG A 270 7.87 -20.62 14.87
C ARG A 270 8.08 -19.12 14.76
N GLY A 271 7.45 -18.33 15.62
CA GLY A 271 7.63 -16.89 15.66
C GLY A 271 9.07 -16.48 15.98
N LEU A 272 9.72 -17.16 16.92
CA LEU A 272 11.13 -16.94 17.26
C LEU A 272 12.07 -17.36 16.13
N VAL A 273 11.81 -18.50 15.50
CA VAL A 273 12.56 -18.95 14.31
C VAL A 273 12.42 -17.93 13.19
N TYR A 274 11.19 -17.48 12.91
CA TYR A 274 10.92 -16.48 11.89
C TYR A 274 11.61 -15.14 12.19
N LEU A 275 11.57 -14.69 13.44
CA LEU A 275 12.27 -13.48 13.88
C LEU A 275 13.79 -13.60 13.72
N ARG A 276 14.37 -14.76 14.10
CA ARG A 276 15.80 -15.01 13.92
C ARG A 276 16.18 -14.95 12.43
N SER A 277 15.47 -15.69 11.57
CA SER A 277 15.74 -15.69 10.14
C SER A 277 15.57 -14.29 9.53
N PHE A 278 14.55 -13.54 9.97
CA PHE A 278 14.37 -12.15 9.55
C PHE A 278 15.56 -11.27 9.97
N LEU A 279 16.06 -11.40 11.19
CA LEU A 279 17.23 -10.65 11.63
C LEU A 279 18.50 -11.09 10.90
N GLU A 280 18.66 -12.37 10.56
CA GLU A 280 19.80 -12.86 9.80
C GLU A 280 19.80 -12.32 8.35
N ASP A 281 18.66 -12.40 7.67
CA ASP A 281 18.54 -12.01 6.25
C ASP A 281 18.34 -10.50 6.06
N ARG A 282 17.72 -9.83 7.05
CA ARG A 282 17.23 -8.45 6.92
C ARG A 282 17.55 -7.57 8.13
N TYR A 283 18.65 -7.82 8.87
CA TYR A 283 19.11 -6.94 9.95
C TYR A 283 19.20 -5.46 9.57
N TYR A 284 19.44 -5.14 8.29
CA TYR A 284 19.51 -3.76 7.82
C TYR A 284 18.19 -3.00 8.01
N VAL A 285 17.04 -3.69 8.03
CA VAL A 285 15.72 -3.10 8.26
C VAL A 285 15.60 -2.43 9.64
N PRO A 286 15.76 -3.13 10.78
CA PRO A 286 15.71 -2.49 12.09
C PRO A 286 16.84 -1.47 12.28
N CYS A 287 18.00 -1.64 11.62
CA CYS A 287 19.06 -0.62 11.61
C CYS A 287 18.60 0.67 10.93
N LEU A 288 17.92 0.59 9.78
CA LEU A 288 17.36 1.76 9.10
C LEU A 288 16.27 2.44 9.94
N ALA A 289 15.41 1.68 10.60
CA ALA A 289 14.42 2.21 11.53
C ALA A 289 15.07 2.92 12.73
N ALA A 290 16.13 2.34 13.30
CA ALA A 290 16.90 2.97 14.38
C ALA A 290 17.59 4.27 13.91
N LEU A 291 18.20 4.26 12.72
CA LEU A 291 18.78 5.45 12.10
C LEU A 291 17.71 6.54 11.89
N ALA A 292 16.48 6.16 11.53
CA ALA A 292 15.37 7.09 11.34
C ALA A 292 15.02 7.88 12.60
N LEU A 293 15.13 7.26 13.78
CA LEU A 293 14.89 7.93 15.07
C LEU A 293 15.99 8.96 15.39
N LEU A 294 17.23 8.70 14.97
CA LEU A 294 18.40 9.46 15.41
C LEU A 294 18.82 10.57 14.45
N TRP A 295 18.67 10.37 13.13
CA TRP A 295 19.32 11.22 12.13
C TRP A 295 18.36 12.01 11.23
N PRO A 296 17.45 11.39 10.45
CA PRO A 296 16.62 12.12 9.50
C PRO A 296 15.76 13.16 10.19
N ARG A 297 16.02 14.42 9.83
CA ARG A 297 15.28 15.60 10.27
C ARG A 297 13.95 15.76 9.54
N HIS A 298 13.95 15.41 8.26
CA HIS A 298 12.78 15.46 7.40
C HIS A 298 11.74 14.40 7.80
N MET A 299 10.61 14.85 8.35
CA MET A 299 9.51 14.00 8.86
C MET A 299 9.12 12.86 7.91
N VAL A 300 8.98 13.13 6.60
CA VAL A 300 8.54 12.09 5.65
C VAL A 300 9.62 11.04 5.40
N ILE A 301 10.91 11.42 5.45
CA ILE A 301 12.00 10.45 5.31
C ILE A 301 12.05 9.58 6.56
N ARG A 302 11.90 10.20 7.74
CA ARG A 302 11.77 9.47 9.01
C ARG A 302 10.58 8.50 8.99
N TRP A 303 9.42 8.95 8.53
CA TRP A 303 8.21 8.14 8.44
C TRP A 303 8.42 6.91 7.57
N LEU A 304 8.97 7.10 6.36
CA LEU A 304 9.25 5.99 5.45
C LEU A 304 10.29 5.02 6.02
N LEU A 305 11.38 5.51 6.60
CA LEU A 305 12.44 4.66 7.17
C LEU A 305 12.01 3.91 8.44
N LEU A 306 11.06 4.45 9.21
CA LEU A 306 10.49 3.75 10.37
C LEU A 306 9.52 2.65 9.97
N TRP A 307 8.93 2.73 8.77
CA TRP A 307 8.01 1.72 8.26
C TRP A 307 8.73 0.52 7.63
N VAL A 308 9.90 0.76 7.02
CA VAL A 308 10.78 -0.30 6.51
C VAL A 308 11.10 -1.27 7.63
#